data_AF-A0AA97EZW7-F1
#
_entry.id   AF-A0AA97EZW7-F1
#
_cell.length_a   1.000
_cell.length_b   1.000
_cell.length_c   1.000
_cell.angle_alpha   90.00
_cell.angle_beta   90.00
_cell.angle_gamma   90.00
#
_symmetry.space_group_name_H-M   'P 1'
#
loop_
_entity.id
_entity.type
_entity.pdbx_description
1 polymer ?
#
loop_
_entity_poly.entity_id
_entity_poly.type
_entity_poly.pdbx_seq_one_letter_code
_entity_poly.pdbx_strand_id
1 'polypeptide(L)'
;MTKTQIKSIALNASRQLSAVAKDIYNRDLVTVINHDQLKKVSEQLNDLYGVLDNQYQRSLKAGIDEPMEYSELVRKRINALMEYIRPTRLKNTHVSPKQIVHLLDTEQQAMHHLLTLLDDIKIGA
;
A
#
# COMPACT_ATOMS: atom_id res chain seq x y z
N MET A 1 4.27 -9.56 -18.07
CA MET A 1 4.67 -8.26 -17.47
C MET A 1 6.13 -8.29 -17.10
N THR A 2 6.84 -7.18 -17.26
CA THR A 2 8.29 -7.06 -16.94
C THR A 2 8.50 -6.62 -15.49
N LYS A 3 9.70 -6.86 -14.95
CA LYS A 3 10.13 -6.38 -13.61
C LYS A 3 9.84 -4.87 -13.41
N THR A 4 9.98 -4.08 -14.48
CA THR A 4 9.67 -2.65 -14.50
C THR A 4 8.21 -2.35 -14.19
N GLN A 5 7.26 -3.15 -14.71
CA GLN A 5 5.83 -2.95 -14.47
C GLN A 5 5.47 -3.24 -13.01
N ILE A 6 5.98 -4.34 -12.44
CA ILE A 6 5.79 -4.69 -11.01
C ILE A 6 6.27 -3.55 -10.11
N LYS A 7 7.50 -3.06 -10.34
CA LYS A 7 8.05 -1.93 -9.57
C LYS A 7 7.24 -0.64 -9.75
N SER A 8 6.74 -0.37 -10.95
CA SER A 8 5.94 0.84 -11.19
C SER A 8 4.65 0.85 -10.38
N ILE A 9 3.99 -0.31 -10.21
CA ILE A 9 2.77 -0.43 -9.39
C ILE A 9 3.10 -0.16 -7.93
N ALA A 10 4.13 -0.83 -7.38
CA ALA A 10 4.56 -0.66 -5.99
C ALA A 10 4.99 0.79 -5.69
N LEU A 11 5.74 1.41 -6.61
CA LEU A 11 6.20 2.79 -6.47
C LEU A 11 5.03 3.80 -6.51
N ASN A 12 4.03 3.55 -7.36
CA ASN A 12 2.84 4.39 -7.43
C ASN A 12 2.01 4.27 -6.14
N ALA A 13 1.82 3.06 -5.62
CA ALA A 13 1.15 2.82 -4.34
C ALA A 13 1.88 3.54 -3.19
N SER A 14 3.21 3.41 -3.12
CA SER A 14 4.04 4.08 -2.11
C SER A 14 3.91 5.61 -2.18
N ARG A 15 4.01 6.20 -3.38
CA ARG A 15 3.86 7.65 -3.58
C ARG A 15 2.47 8.15 -3.20
N GLN A 16 1.43 7.41 -3.57
CA GLN A 16 0.06 7.78 -3.20
C GLN A 16 -0.14 7.71 -1.69
N LEU A 17 0.38 6.69 -1.03
CA LEU A 17 0.32 6.55 0.41
C LEU A 17 1.00 7.73 1.14
N SER A 18 2.20 8.13 0.71
CA SER A 18 2.88 9.32 1.24
C SER A 18 2.10 10.62 0.98
N ALA A 19 1.44 10.72 -0.18
CA ALA A 19 0.59 11.86 -0.48
C ALA A 19 -0.64 11.94 0.44
N VAL A 20 -1.25 10.81 0.80
CA VAL A 20 -2.34 10.76 1.79
C VAL A 20 -1.86 11.22 3.16
N ALA A 21 -0.72 10.70 3.64
CA ALA A 21 -0.18 11.09 4.94
C ALA A 21 0.10 12.59 5.01
N LYS A 22 0.72 13.15 3.95
CA LYS A 22 1.00 14.58 3.85
C LYS A 22 -0.27 15.42 3.80
N ASP A 23 -1.31 14.98 3.09
CA ASP A 23 -2.59 15.70 3.02
C ASP A 23 -3.27 15.76 4.39
N ILE A 24 -3.33 14.64 5.11
CA ILE A 24 -3.90 14.57 6.47
C ILE A 24 -3.10 15.46 7.44
N TYR A 25 -1.77 15.37 7.40
CA TYR A 25 -0.89 16.17 8.25
C TYR A 25 -1.10 17.67 8.01
N ASN A 26 -1.07 18.11 6.75
CA ASN A 26 -1.17 19.53 6.39
C ASN A 26 -2.54 20.13 6.74
N ARG A 27 -3.60 19.34 6.65
CA ARG A 27 -4.97 19.78 6.97
C ARG A 27 -5.29 19.66 8.46
N ASP A 28 -4.47 18.90 9.21
CA ASP A 28 -4.79 18.41 10.55
C ASP A 28 -6.22 17.83 10.62
N LEU A 29 -6.60 17.07 9.59
CA LEU A 29 -7.96 16.55 9.43
C LEU A 29 -7.98 15.30 8.56
N VAL A 30 -8.83 14.34 8.94
CA VAL A 30 -9.11 13.13 8.15
C VAL A 30 -10.45 13.30 7.45
N THR A 31 -10.46 13.09 6.13
CA THR A 31 -11.62 13.35 5.28
C THR A 31 -12.02 12.11 4.47
N VAL A 32 -13.22 12.15 3.90
CA VAL A 32 -13.70 11.13 2.94
C VAL A 32 -12.77 11.00 1.73
N ILE A 33 -12.12 12.09 1.30
CA ILE A 33 -11.14 12.05 0.22
C ILE A 33 -9.97 11.14 0.59
N ASN A 34 -9.52 11.16 1.85
CA ASN A 34 -8.42 10.30 2.31
C ASN A 34 -8.84 8.82 2.32
N HIS A 35 -10.09 8.52 2.70
CA HIS A 35 -10.64 7.17 2.56
C HIS A 35 -10.60 6.68 1.10
N ASP A 36 -11.03 7.50 0.15
CA ASP A 36 -11.06 7.13 -1.27
C ASP A 36 -9.65 7.01 -1.88
N GLN A 37 -8.70 7.82 -1.41
CA GLN A 37 -7.29 7.68 -1.78
C GLN A 37 -6.70 6.38 -1.25
N LEU A 38 -6.96 6.01 0.02
CA LEU A 38 -6.50 4.73 0.57
C LEU A 38 -7.13 3.52 -0.14
N LYS A 39 -8.39 3.65 -0.59
CA LYS A 39 -9.03 2.63 -1.42
C LYS A 39 -8.23 2.36 -2.70
N LYS A 40 -7.80 3.42 -3.38
CA LYS A 40 -6.98 3.31 -4.60
C LYS A 40 -5.63 2.65 -4.32
N VAL A 41 -4.98 2.99 -3.20
CA VAL A 41 -3.73 2.32 -2.79
C VAL A 41 -3.97 0.83 -2.54
N SER A 42 -5.07 0.46 -1.88
CA SER A 42 -5.44 -0.94 -1.67
C SER A 42 -5.69 -1.70 -2.97
N GLU A 43 -6.38 -1.08 -3.93
CA GLU A 43 -6.59 -1.63 -5.27
C GLU A 43 -5.25 -1.85 -6.00
N GLN A 44 -4.34 -0.89 -5.95
CA GLN A 44 -3.00 -1.02 -6.54
C GLN A 44 -2.17 -2.15 -5.90
N LEU A 45 -2.27 -2.34 -4.59
CA LEU A 45 -1.59 -3.45 -3.90
C LEU A 45 -2.22 -4.80 -4.24
N ASN A 46 -3.53 -4.83 -4.47
CA ASN A 46 -4.21 -6.03 -4.96
C ASN A 46 -3.75 -6.38 -6.39
N ASP A 47 -3.61 -5.39 -7.26
CA ASP A 47 -3.07 -5.57 -8.61
C ASP A 47 -1.62 -6.07 -8.56
N LEU A 48 -0.79 -5.48 -7.68
CA LEU A 48 0.58 -5.92 -7.46
C LEU A 48 0.64 -7.39 -7.04
N TYR A 49 -0.17 -7.77 -6.05
CA TYR A 49 -0.27 -9.15 -5.59
C TYR A 49 -0.66 -10.08 -6.74
N GLY A 50 -1.68 -9.73 -7.53
CA GLY A 50 -2.11 -10.54 -8.67
C GLY A 50 -1.01 -10.71 -9.72
N VAL A 51 -0.20 -9.67 -9.96
CA VAL A 51 0.95 -9.79 -10.89
C VAL A 51 2.04 -10.68 -10.30
N LEU A 52 2.34 -10.54 -9.00
CA LEU A 52 3.33 -11.38 -8.32
C LEU A 52 2.90 -12.85 -8.29
N ASP A 53 1.63 -13.15 -8.00
CA ASP A 53 1.07 -14.51 -8.03
C ASP A 53 1.17 -15.13 -9.43
N ASN A 54 0.85 -14.37 -10.47
CA ASN A 54 1.03 -14.84 -11.84
C ASN A 54 2.50 -15.18 -12.16
N GLN A 55 3.46 -14.41 -11.64
CA GLN A 55 4.90 -14.70 -11.82
C GLN A 55 5.36 -15.87 -10.95
N TYR A 56 4.83 -15.99 -9.75
CA TYR A 56 5.07 -17.10 -8.83
C TYR A 56 4.66 -18.43 -9.45
N GLN A 57 3.50 -18.47 -10.12
CA GLN A 57 3.02 -19.66 -10.82
C GLN A 57 3.84 -20.00 -12.08
N ARG A 58 4.47 -19.00 -12.71
CA ARG A 58 5.19 -19.15 -13.98
C ARG A 58 6.69 -19.41 -13.83
N SER A 59 7.31 -18.91 -12.77
CA SER A 59 8.77 -18.96 -12.56
C SER A 59 9.12 -19.66 -11.25
N LEU A 60 10.27 -20.32 -11.18
CA LEU A 60 10.78 -20.97 -9.96
C LEU A 60 10.80 -19.96 -8.81
N LYS A 61 9.85 -20.13 -7.88
CA LYS A 61 9.54 -19.50 -6.57
C LYS A 61 10.58 -18.62 -5.84
N ALA A 62 11.86 -18.72 -6.18
CA ALA A 62 12.97 -18.04 -5.53
C ALA A 62 12.81 -16.51 -5.56
N GLY A 63 12.34 -15.95 -4.44
CA GLY A 63 12.31 -14.52 -4.16
C GLY A 63 10.97 -13.81 -4.43
N ILE A 64 9.89 -14.53 -4.75
CA ILE A 64 8.56 -13.92 -4.97
C ILE A 64 7.64 -14.05 -3.74
N ASP A 65 7.82 -15.10 -2.92
CA ASP A 65 6.99 -15.35 -1.73
C ASP A 65 6.95 -14.13 -0.79
N GLU A 66 8.13 -13.60 -0.43
CA GLU A 66 8.25 -12.50 0.54
C GLU A 66 7.64 -11.17 0.03
N PRO A 67 7.89 -10.72 -1.23
CA PRO A 67 7.16 -9.60 -1.81
C PRO A 67 5.63 -9.79 -1.82
N MET A 68 5.14 -11.01 -2.08
CA MET A 68 3.71 -11.31 -2.05
C MET A 68 3.14 -11.12 -0.63
N GLU A 69 3.79 -11.71 0.37
CA GLU A 69 3.39 -11.57 1.78
C GLU A 69 3.36 -10.11 2.22
N TYR A 70 4.40 -9.32 1.89
CA TYR A 70 4.43 -7.89 2.21
C TYR A 70 3.34 -7.10 1.48
N SER A 71 3.11 -7.36 0.19
CA SER A 71 2.04 -6.68 -0.56
C SER A 71 0.66 -6.95 0.05
N GLU A 72 0.41 -8.19 0.50
CA GLU A 72 -0.85 -8.54 1.16
C GLU A 72 -0.95 -7.93 2.56
N LEU A 73 0.14 -7.93 3.33
CA LEU A 73 0.20 -7.36 4.67
C LEU A 73 -0.16 -5.87 4.66
N VAL A 74 0.50 -5.08 3.81
CA VAL A 74 0.24 -3.64 3.69
C VAL A 74 -1.19 -3.41 3.24
N ARG A 75 -1.70 -4.18 2.26
CA ARG A 75 -3.08 -4.08 1.80
C ARG A 75 -4.09 -4.33 2.93
N LYS A 76 -3.89 -5.36 3.74
CA LYS A 76 -4.76 -5.68 4.90
C LYS A 76 -4.77 -4.54 5.92
N ARG A 77 -3.60 -3.96 6.22
CA ARG A 77 -3.49 -2.84 7.16
C ARG A 77 -4.12 -1.55 6.62
N ILE A 78 -3.95 -1.26 5.33
CA ILE A 78 -4.66 -0.16 4.65
C ILE A 78 -6.17 -0.37 4.68
N ASN A 79 -6.67 -1.58 4.42
CA ASN A 79 -8.10 -1.89 4.52
C ASN A 79 -8.65 -1.69 5.94
N ALA A 80 -7.90 -2.11 6.97
CA ALA A 80 -8.27 -1.88 8.35
C ALA A 80 -8.29 -0.37 8.67
N LEU A 81 -7.33 0.40 8.17
CA LEU A 81 -7.29 1.84 8.31
C LEU A 81 -8.50 2.51 7.64
N MET A 82 -8.86 2.08 6.42
CA MET A 82 -10.04 2.56 5.72
C MET A 82 -11.32 2.31 6.51
N GLU A 83 -11.49 1.12 7.09
CA GLU A 83 -12.66 0.83 7.93
C GLU A 83 -12.68 1.70 9.20
N TYR A 84 -11.50 2.00 9.75
CA TYR A 84 -11.37 2.93 10.88
C TYR A 84 -11.79 4.36 10.51
N ILE A 85 -11.41 4.82 9.31
CA ILE A 85 -11.73 6.16 8.80
C ILE A 85 -12.94 6.20 7.86
N ARG A 86 -13.81 5.19 7.90
CA ARG A 86 -14.94 5.11 6.96
C ARG A 86 -15.84 6.35 7.07
N PRO A 87 -16.48 6.81 5.98
CA PRO A 87 -17.21 8.09 5.97
C PRO A 87 -18.27 8.23 7.07
N THR A 88 -18.97 7.16 7.43
CA THR A 88 -19.98 7.18 8.49
C THR A 88 -19.39 7.31 9.90
N ARG A 89 -18.15 6.84 10.13
CA ARG A 89 -17.45 7.02 11.41
C ARG A 89 -16.90 8.43 11.54
N LEU A 90 -16.33 9.00 10.48
CA LEU A 90 -15.82 10.37 10.49
C LEU A 90 -16.87 11.42 10.88
N LYS A 91 -18.15 11.16 10.59
CA LYS A 91 -19.26 12.03 10.99
C LYS A 91 -19.61 11.96 12.49
N ASN A 92 -19.29 10.84 13.14
CA ASN A 92 -19.84 10.47 14.44
C ASN A 92 -18.76 10.26 15.50
N THR A 93 -17.49 10.21 15.12
CA THR A 93 -16.39 9.85 16.01
C THR A 93 -15.18 10.71 15.70
N HIS A 94 -14.57 11.25 16.75
CA HIS A 94 -13.30 11.94 16.60
C HIS A 94 -12.22 10.94 16.16
N VAL A 95 -11.55 11.26 15.06
CA VAL A 95 -10.38 10.54 14.56
C VAL A 95 -9.19 11.47 14.65
N SER A 96 -8.17 11.06 15.39
CA SER A 96 -6.94 11.83 15.55
C SER A 96 -6.12 11.81 14.24
N PRO A 97 -5.93 12.95 13.55
CA PRO A 97 -5.13 13.02 12.33
C PRO A 97 -3.70 12.54 12.56
N LYS A 98 -3.11 12.91 13.70
CA LYS A 98 -1.76 12.49 14.13
C LYS A 98 -1.63 10.97 14.22
N GLN A 99 -2.65 10.30 14.78
CA GLN A 99 -2.67 8.85 14.87
C GLN A 99 -2.71 8.21 13.47
N ILE A 100 -3.54 8.75 12.57
CA ILE A 100 -3.61 8.24 11.19
C ILE A 100 -2.28 8.44 10.46
N VAL A 101 -1.64 9.60 10.59
CA VAL A 101 -0.32 9.85 9.98
C VAL A 101 0.71 8.84 10.49
N HIS A 102 0.75 8.59 11.80
CA HIS A 102 1.68 7.60 12.38
C HIS A 102 1.45 6.17 11.84
N LEU A 103 0.19 5.77 11.66
CA LEU A 103 -0.13 4.48 11.03
C LEU A 103 0.33 4.46 9.56
N LEU A 104 0.10 5.55 8.82
CA LEU A 104 0.54 5.66 7.42
C LEU A 104 2.07 5.68 7.27
N ASP A 105 2.81 6.24 8.23
CA ASP A 105 4.27 6.20 8.23
C ASP A 105 4.79 4.77 8.40
N THR A 106 4.12 3.97 9.24
CA THR A 106 4.44 2.54 9.39
C THR A 106 4.22 1.78 8.08
N GLU A 107 3.11 2.07 7.38
CA GLU A 107 2.85 1.46 6.08
C GLU A 107 3.82 1.95 4.99
N GLN A 108 4.29 3.19 5.05
CA GLN A 108 5.34 3.69 4.14
C GLN A 108 6.66 2.95 4.35
N GLN A 109 7.05 2.65 5.59
CA GLN A 109 8.24 1.83 5.87
C GLN A 109 8.11 0.42 5.30
N ALA A 110 6.94 -0.20 5.46
CA ALA A 110 6.67 -1.52 4.86
C ALA A 110 6.70 -1.46 3.32
N MET A 111 6.18 -0.40 2.71
CA MET A 111 6.27 -0.17 1.26
C MET A 111 7.71 0.01 0.77
N HIS A 112 8.56 0.72 1.54
CA HIS A 112 9.97 0.85 1.21
C HIS A 112 10.69 -0.50 1.26
N HIS A 113 10.41 -1.32 2.27
CA HIS A 113 10.94 -2.67 2.34
C HIS A 113 10.49 -3.53 1.15
N LEU A 114 9.20 -3.49 0.81
CA LEU A 114 8.67 -4.17 -0.37
C LEU A 114 9.40 -3.75 -1.65
N LEU A 115 9.68 -2.47 -1.85
CA LEU A 115 10.45 -2.00 -3.00
C LEU A 115 11.86 -2.61 -3.06
N THR A 116 12.55 -2.71 -1.92
CA THR A 116 13.86 -3.39 -1.83
C THR A 116 13.75 -4.87 -2.22
N LEU A 117 12.74 -5.59 -1.70
CA LEU A 117 12.52 -6.99 -2.08
C LEU A 117 12.29 -7.14 -3.59
N LEU A 118 11.49 -6.25 -4.19
CA LEU A 118 11.23 -6.23 -5.63
C LEU A 118 12.49 -5.89 -6.45
N ASP A 119 13.45 -5.15 -5.89
CA ASP A 119 14.75 -4.89 -6.51
C ASP A 119 15.58 -6.17 -6.60
N ASP A 120 15.52 -7.01 -5.57
CA ASP A 120 16.29 -8.25 -5.45
C ASP A 120 15.71 -9.42 -6.25
N ILE A 121 14.45 -9.32 -6.70
CA ILE A 121 13.84 -10.35 -7.55
C ILE A 121 14.66 -10.55 -8.83
N LYS A 122 15.16 -11.78 -9.02
CA LYS A 122 15.80 -12.25 -10.26
C LYS A 122 14.75 -12.79 -11.24
N ILE A 123 13.82 -11.94 -11.66
CA ILE A 123 13.01 -12.23 -12.86
C ILE A 123 13.95 -12.07 -14.05
N GLY A 124 14.10 -13.12 -14.87
CA GLY A 124 14.97 -13.13 -16.05
C GLY A 124 14.79 -11.88 -16.91
N ALA A 125 15.91 -11.37 -17.41
CA ALA A 125 15.99 -10.17 -18.25
C ALA A 125 15.06 -10.24 -19.46
#